data_AF-A0A2V9ILH3-F1
#
_entry.id   AF-A0A2V9ILH3-F1
#
_cell.length_a   1.000
_cell.length_b   1.000
_cell.length_c   1.000
_cell.angle_alpha   90.00
_cell.angle_beta   90.00
_cell.angle_gamma   90.00
#
_symmetry.space_group_name_H-M   'P 1'
#
loop_
_entity.id
_entity.type
_entity.pdbx_description
1 polymer ?
#
loop_
_entity_poly.entity_id
_entity_poly.type
_entity_poly.pdbx_seq_one_letter_code
_entity_poly.pdbx_strand_id
1 'polypeptide(L)'
;MRSICLWTGCKGPEELERAVSSRPSAAAYNALGAYFAGRKQFACAIAAFEKALQIDSSSWETRYNLGLALIEKGDWERATLELRRVVAQKPGLLDARNALGTALRELGQAEAAEEELKAALRIDPRSVHALHGLGRVLMTQRRFNAAISYL
;
A
#
# COMPACT_ATOMS: atom_id res chain seq x y z
N MET A 1 -35.02 8.96 6.56
CA MET A 1 -34.26 7.87 5.89
C MET A 1 -33.50 8.45 4.71
N ARG A 2 -32.22 8.77 4.88
CA ARG A 2 -31.30 9.07 3.78
C ARG A 2 -29.95 8.44 4.14
N SER A 3 -29.78 7.18 3.76
CA SER A 3 -28.46 6.57 3.73
C SER A 3 -27.67 7.31 2.67
N ILE A 4 -26.81 8.23 3.09
CA ILE A 4 -25.80 8.83 2.24
C ILE A 4 -24.82 7.70 1.92
N CYS A 5 -25.12 6.96 0.84
CA CYS A 5 -24.20 5.99 0.29
C CYS A 5 -23.00 6.78 -0.25
N LEU A 6 -21.88 6.79 0.49
CA LEU A 6 -20.57 7.26 0.00
C LEU A 6 -19.98 6.33 -1.10
N TRP A 7 -20.83 5.51 -1.73
CA TRP A 7 -20.50 4.30 -2.46
C TRP A 7 -21.34 4.18 -3.74
N THR A 8 -21.46 5.24 -4.54
CA THR A 8 -22.08 5.09 -5.86
C THR A 8 -21.23 4.15 -6.72
N GLY A 9 -21.67 2.90 -6.88
CA GLY A 9 -21.04 1.89 -7.73
C GLY A 9 -20.21 0.82 -7.01
N CYS A 10 -20.05 0.91 -5.69
CA CYS A 10 -19.34 -0.10 -4.90
C CYS A 10 -20.35 -0.97 -4.16
N LYS A 11 -20.35 -2.27 -4.45
CA LYS A 11 -21.22 -3.24 -3.79
C LYS A 11 -20.41 -4.47 -3.41
N GLY A 12 -20.20 -4.63 -2.11
CA GLY A 12 -19.54 -5.78 -1.50
C GLY A 12 -20.50 -6.96 -1.30
N PRO A 13 -20.02 -8.05 -0.69
CA PRO A 13 -20.86 -9.16 -0.25
C PRO A 13 -21.88 -8.67 0.77
N GLU A 14 -23.09 -9.22 0.72
CA GLU A 14 -24.18 -8.81 1.61
C GLU A 14 -23.78 -8.86 3.09
N GLU A 15 -23.01 -9.87 3.48
CA GLU A 15 -22.52 -10.02 4.85
C GLU A 15 -21.65 -8.83 5.30
N LEU A 16 -20.70 -8.39 4.47
CA LEU A 16 -19.82 -7.27 4.80
C LEU A 16 -20.57 -5.93 4.73
N GLU A 17 -21.47 -5.76 3.75
CA GLU A 17 -22.36 -4.60 3.65
C GLU A 17 -23.27 -4.46 4.88
N ARG A 18 -23.83 -5.59 5.34
CA ARG A 18 -24.62 -5.65 6.56
C ARG A 18 -23.75 -5.34 7.76
N ALA A 19 -22.54 -5.91 7.86
CA ALA A 19 -21.63 -5.68 8.97
C ALA A 19 -21.28 -4.18 9.11
N VAL A 20 -20.90 -3.51 8.01
CA VAL A 20 -20.58 -2.07 8.05
C VAL A 20 -21.80 -1.19 8.30
N SER A 21 -23.01 -1.67 7.99
CA SER A 21 -24.27 -0.94 8.23
C SER A 21 -24.83 -1.13 9.64
N SER A 22 -24.79 -2.34 10.19
CA SER A 22 -25.40 -2.67 11.49
C SER A 22 -24.44 -2.46 12.67
N ARG A 23 -23.15 -2.72 12.47
CA ARG A 23 -22.12 -2.53 13.50
C ARG A 23 -20.82 -2.02 12.84
N PRO A 24 -20.80 -0.73 12.44
CA PRO A 24 -19.62 -0.13 11.84
C PRO A 24 -18.39 -0.30 12.74
N SER A 25 -17.31 -0.83 12.19
CA SER A 25 -16.04 -0.99 12.90
C SER A 25 -14.87 -0.92 11.93
N ALA A 26 -13.69 -0.55 12.44
CA ALA A 26 -12.47 -0.52 11.63
C ALA A 26 -12.21 -1.90 10.98
N ALA A 27 -12.39 -2.99 11.74
CA ALA A 27 -12.24 -4.35 11.22
C ALA A 27 -13.21 -4.67 10.08
N ALA A 28 -14.50 -4.30 10.20
CA ALA A 28 -15.49 -4.54 9.16
C ALA A 28 -15.17 -3.76 7.87
N TYR A 29 -14.78 -2.50 7.98
CA TYR A 29 -14.37 -1.70 6.83
C TYR A 29 -13.04 -2.17 6.21
N ASN A 30 -12.08 -2.61 7.02
CA ASN A 30 -10.83 -3.19 6.53
C ASN A 30 -11.10 -4.51 5.76
N ALA A 31 -11.98 -5.37 6.28
CA ALA A 31 -12.38 -6.59 5.57
C ALA A 31 -13.09 -6.29 4.24
N LEU A 32 -13.98 -5.28 4.23
CA LEU A 32 -14.64 -4.82 3.02
C LEU A 32 -13.64 -4.23 2.01
N GLY A 33 -12.64 -3.48 2.48
CA GLY A 33 -11.56 -2.98 1.64
C GLY A 33 -10.72 -4.09 1.02
N ALA A 34 -10.35 -5.09 1.82
CA ALA A 34 -9.61 -6.27 1.36
C ALA A 34 -10.40 -7.05 0.30
N TYR A 35 -11.71 -7.20 0.48
CA TYR A 35 -12.59 -7.80 -0.53
C TYR A 35 -12.52 -7.04 -1.87
N PHE A 36 -12.68 -5.72 -1.84
CA PHE A 36 -12.61 -4.90 -3.05
C PHE A 36 -11.23 -4.93 -3.71
N ALA A 37 -10.16 -4.91 -2.92
CA ALA A 37 -8.79 -5.01 -3.40
C ALA A 37 -8.55 -6.34 -4.13
N GLY A 38 -9.03 -7.46 -3.57
CA GLY A 38 -8.97 -8.78 -4.22
C GLY A 38 -9.72 -8.87 -5.54
N ARG A 39 -10.73 -8.01 -5.75
CA ARG A 39 -11.48 -7.85 -7.01
C ARG A 39 -10.92 -6.77 -7.94
N LYS A 40 -9.79 -6.15 -7.59
CA LYS A 40 -9.19 -5.00 -8.28
C LYS A 40 -10.11 -3.78 -8.38
N GLN A 41 -11.11 -3.69 -7.50
CA GLN A 41 -12.00 -2.53 -7.39
C GLN A 41 -11.35 -1.48 -6.48
N PHE A 42 -10.19 -0.96 -6.90
CA PHE A 42 -9.31 -0.18 -6.02
C PHE A 42 -9.94 1.10 -5.48
N ALA A 43 -10.81 1.78 -6.24
CA ALA A 43 -11.54 2.95 -5.74
C ALA A 43 -12.43 2.59 -4.53
N CYS A 44 -13.12 1.45 -4.58
CA CYS A 44 -13.94 0.96 -3.49
C CYS A 44 -13.08 0.49 -2.30
N ALA A 45 -11.94 -0.15 -2.59
CA ALA A 45 -11.00 -0.57 -1.55
C ALA A 45 -10.44 0.62 -0.77
N ILE A 46 -10.00 1.66 -1.47
CA ILE A 46 -9.48 2.91 -0.89
C ILE A 46 -10.53 3.54 0.03
N ALA A 47 -11.76 3.72 -0.44
CA ALA A 47 -12.84 4.30 0.36
C ALA A 47 -13.11 3.48 1.64
N ALA A 48 -13.10 2.15 1.53
CA ALA A 48 -13.27 1.25 2.67
C ALA A 48 -12.12 1.39 3.70
N PHE A 49 -10.87 1.35 3.24
CA PHE A 49 -9.71 1.46 4.13
C PHE A 49 -9.62 2.84 4.78
N GLU A 50 -9.96 3.91 4.07
CA GLU A 50 -10.07 5.25 4.66
C GLU A 50 -11.14 5.30 5.75
N LYS A 51 -12.30 4.67 5.54
CA LYS A 51 -13.34 4.54 6.58
C LYS A 51 -12.86 3.74 7.78
N ALA A 52 -12.10 2.68 7.57
CA ALA A 52 -11.48 1.94 8.65
C ALA A 52 -10.50 2.82 9.45
N LEU A 53 -9.64 3.58 8.78
CA LEU A 53 -8.66 4.48 9.41
C LEU A 53 -9.29 5.73 10.06
N GLN A 54 -10.50 6.13 9.64
CA GLN A 54 -11.29 7.15 10.34
C GLN A 54 -11.78 6.66 11.71
N ILE A 55 -12.04 5.35 11.85
CA ILE A 55 -12.49 4.73 13.10
C ILE A 55 -11.29 4.39 13.99
N ASP A 56 -10.25 3.78 13.40
CA ASP A 56 -8.99 3.46 14.08
C ASP A 56 -7.80 3.87 13.21
N SER A 57 -7.21 5.01 13.53
CA SER A 57 -6.08 5.58 12.79
C SER A 57 -4.74 4.90 13.11
N SER A 58 -4.70 3.96 14.06
CA SER A 58 -3.48 3.32 14.54
C SER A 58 -3.11 2.02 13.83
N SER A 59 -4.02 1.43 13.06
CA SER A 59 -3.78 0.17 12.33
C SER A 59 -2.79 0.36 11.18
N TRP A 60 -1.57 -0.17 11.37
CA TRP A 60 -0.56 -0.19 10.32
C TRP A 60 -0.96 -1.13 9.18
N GLU A 61 -1.68 -2.23 9.47
CA GLU A 61 -2.15 -3.21 8.48
C GLU A 61 -3.13 -2.55 7.51
N THR A 62 -4.12 -1.83 8.04
CA THR A 62 -5.10 -1.11 7.22
C THR A 62 -4.43 -0.03 6.40
N ARG A 63 -3.47 0.69 6.99
CA ARG A 63 -2.70 1.71 6.28
C ARG A 63 -1.80 1.13 5.19
N TYR A 64 -1.20 -0.03 5.43
CA TYR A 64 -0.43 -0.76 4.43
C TYR A 64 -1.31 -1.19 3.25
N ASN A 65 -2.48 -1.79 3.53
CA ASN A 65 -3.44 -2.17 2.50
C ASN A 65 -3.95 -0.97 1.69
N LEU A 66 -4.19 0.17 2.34
CA LEU A 66 -4.50 1.42 1.66
C LEU A 66 -3.36 1.85 0.74
N GLY A 67 -2.12 1.82 1.22
CA GLY A 67 -0.93 2.12 0.41
C GLY A 67 -0.82 1.23 -0.83
N LEU A 68 -1.07 -0.07 -0.70
CA LEU A 68 -1.10 -1.00 -1.84
C LEU A 68 -2.23 -0.70 -2.82
N ALA A 69 -3.44 -0.40 -2.34
CA ALA A 69 -4.55 -0.06 -3.21
C ALA A 69 -4.32 1.27 -3.96
N LEU A 70 -3.65 2.24 -3.32
CA LEU A 70 -3.25 3.50 -3.94
C LEU A 70 -2.17 3.28 -5.02
N ILE A 71 -1.20 2.40 -4.77
CA ILE A 71 -0.23 1.94 -5.77
C ILE A 71 -0.97 1.39 -6.99
N GLU A 72 -1.84 0.40 -6.81
CA GLU A 72 -2.56 -0.20 -7.93
C GLU A 72 -3.46 0.80 -8.70
N LYS A 73 -3.91 1.87 -8.03
CA LYS A 73 -4.69 2.94 -8.64
C LYS A 73 -3.83 3.99 -9.37
N GLY A 74 -2.52 4.00 -9.14
CA GLY A 74 -1.58 4.98 -9.67
C GLY A 74 -1.47 6.28 -8.87
N ASP A 75 -2.00 6.31 -7.64
CA ASP A 75 -1.96 7.45 -6.73
C ASP A 75 -0.71 7.34 -5.83
N TRP A 76 0.45 7.49 -6.46
CA TRP A 76 1.74 7.20 -5.84
C TRP A 76 2.07 8.19 -4.71
N GLU A 77 1.69 9.47 -4.85
CA GLU A 77 1.88 10.49 -3.83
C GLU A 77 1.21 10.08 -2.52
N ARG A 78 -0.06 9.70 -2.56
CA ARG A 78 -0.79 9.27 -1.36
C ARG A 78 -0.30 7.93 -0.85
N ALA A 79 0.08 7.01 -1.74
CA ALA A 79 0.67 5.74 -1.34
C ALA A 79 1.95 5.95 -0.51
N THR A 80 2.85 6.83 -0.96
CA THR A 80 4.10 7.09 -0.21
C THR A 80 3.83 7.68 1.18
N LEU A 81 2.86 8.59 1.31
CA LEU A 81 2.49 9.18 2.60
C LEU A 81 2.04 8.10 3.60
N GLU A 82 1.14 7.21 3.17
CA GLU A 82 0.63 6.15 4.05
C GLU A 82 1.71 5.10 4.34
N LEU A 83 2.50 4.71 3.34
CA LEU A 83 3.56 3.72 3.52
C LEU A 83 4.71 4.23 4.40
N ARG A 84 5.06 5.52 4.35
CA ARG A 84 6.04 6.12 5.28
C ARG A 84 5.59 6.00 6.74
N ARG A 85 4.31 6.17 7.01
CA ARG A 85 3.76 5.98 8.37
C ARG A 85 3.81 4.50 8.78
N VAL A 86 3.57 3.57 7.85
CA VAL A 86 3.73 2.13 8.13
C VAL A 86 5.19 1.82 8.47
N VAL A 87 6.15 2.29 7.68
CA VAL A 87 7.59 2.10 7.94
C VAL A 87 8.02 2.73 9.27
N ALA A 88 7.50 3.90 9.61
CA ALA A 88 7.77 4.53 10.91
C ALA A 88 7.25 3.69 12.09
N GLN A 89 6.07 3.08 11.96
CA GLN A 89 5.47 2.25 13.01
C GLN A 89 6.07 0.83 13.06
N LYS A 90 6.47 0.29 11.90
CA LYS A 90 7.02 -1.05 11.71
C LYS A 90 8.29 -1.00 10.85
N PRO A 91 9.43 -0.53 11.41
CA PRO A 91 10.66 -0.35 10.63
C PRO A 91 11.28 -1.64 10.10
N GLY A 92 10.92 -2.79 10.69
CA GLY A 92 11.34 -4.13 10.24
C GLY A 92 10.38 -4.79 9.22
N LEU A 93 9.27 -4.13 8.85
CA LEU A 93 8.33 -4.69 7.89
C LEU A 93 8.86 -4.53 6.47
N LEU A 94 9.50 -5.60 5.98
CA LEU A 94 10.13 -5.66 4.67
C LEU A 94 9.15 -5.30 3.54
N ASP A 95 7.92 -5.82 3.58
CA ASP A 95 6.92 -5.59 2.54
C ASP A 95 6.49 -4.12 2.44
N ALA A 96 6.48 -3.39 3.56
CA ALA A 96 6.19 -1.97 3.58
C ALA A 96 7.31 -1.14 2.94
N ARG A 97 8.58 -1.50 3.19
CA ARG A 97 9.73 -0.86 2.55
C ARG A 97 9.76 -1.11 1.04
N ASN A 98 9.48 -2.34 0.62
CA ASN A 98 9.37 -2.69 -0.80
C ASN A 98 8.24 -1.92 -1.51
N ALA A 99 7.07 -1.84 -0.87
CA ALA A 99 5.95 -1.06 -1.40
C ALA A 99 6.30 0.43 -1.48
N LEU A 100 6.94 0.99 -0.44
CA LEU A 100 7.36 2.39 -0.43
C LEU A 100 8.40 2.68 -1.53
N GLY A 101 9.41 1.83 -1.67
CA GLY A 101 10.41 1.94 -2.75
C GLY A 101 9.77 1.86 -4.15
N THR A 102 8.74 1.02 -4.31
CA THR A 102 7.98 0.93 -5.56
C THR A 102 7.26 2.24 -5.86
N ALA A 103 6.51 2.80 -4.90
CA ALA A 103 5.80 4.06 -5.08
C ALA A 103 6.74 5.25 -5.32
N LEU A 104 7.85 5.33 -4.57
CA LEU A 104 8.87 6.37 -4.76
C LEU A 104 9.50 6.32 -6.15
N ARG A 105 9.77 5.12 -6.66
CA ARG A 105 10.31 4.95 -8.03
C ARG A 105 9.31 5.44 -9.08
N GLU A 106 8.02 5.14 -8.94
CA GLU A 106 6.99 5.62 -9.88
C GLU A 106 6.82 7.15 -9.83
N LEU A 107 7.10 7.78 -8.69
CA LEU A 107 7.20 9.25 -8.56
C LEU A 107 8.49 9.86 -9.12
N GLY A 108 9.41 9.05 -9.64
CA GLY A 108 10.73 9.51 -10.09
C GLY A 108 11.69 9.85 -8.95
N GLN A 109 11.35 9.54 -7.70
CA GLN A 109 12.22 9.75 -6.53
C GLN A 109 13.17 8.55 -6.37
N ALA A 110 14.04 8.36 -7.36
CA ALA A 110 14.88 7.17 -7.50
C ALA A 110 15.85 6.97 -6.33
N GLU A 111 16.45 8.04 -5.80
CA GLU A 111 17.39 7.97 -4.68
C GLU A 111 16.69 7.49 -3.40
N ALA A 112 15.51 8.06 -3.09
CA ALA A 112 14.72 7.63 -1.94
C ALA A 112 14.21 6.19 -2.10
N ALA A 113 13.87 5.78 -3.33
CA ALA A 113 13.50 4.39 -3.61
C ALA A 113 14.67 3.42 -3.36
N GLU A 114 15.88 3.77 -3.84
CA GLU A 114 17.10 3.01 -3.60
C GLU A 114 17.38 2.84 -2.09
N GLU A 115 17.22 3.91 -1.30
CA GLU A 115 17.40 3.85 0.15
C GLU A 115 16.45 2.86 0.84
N GLU A 116 15.16 2.89 0.49
CA GLU A 116 14.17 1.97 1.09
C GLU A 116 14.40 0.52 0.68
N LEU A 117 14.78 0.28 -0.58
CA LEU A 117 15.08 -1.06 -1.08
C LEU A 117 16.37 -1.62 -0.46
N LYS A 118 17.41 -0.78 -0.29
CA LYS A 118 18.60 -1.14 0.49
C LYS A 118 18.28 -1.40 1.95
N ALA A 119 17.36 -0.65 2.55
CA ALA A 119 16.87 -0.92 3.90
C ALA A 119 16.14 -2.27 3.99
N ALA A 120 15.33 -2.63 2.99
CA ALA A 120 14.72 -3.96 2.89
C ALA A 120 15.78 -5.07 2.77
N LEU A 121 16.82 -4.88 1.96
CA LEU A 121 17.93 -5.85 1.81
C LEU A 121 18.81 -5.98 3.07
N ARG A 122 18.86 -4.96 3.93
CA ARG A 122 19.49 -5.09 5.26
C ARG A 122 18.68 -5.98 6.21
N ILE A 123 17.36 -6.07 6.02
CA ILE A 123 16.47 -6.95 6.80
C ILE A 123 16.55 -8.38 6.25
N ASP A 124 16.39 -8.53 4.94
CA ASP A 124 16.57 -9.81 4.24
C ASP A 124 17.41 -9.60 2.97
N PRO A 125 18.71 -9.97 3.01
CA PRO A 125 19.61 -9.87 1.87
C PRO A 125 19.18 -10.68 0.64
N ARG A 126 18.27 -11.65 0.80
CA ARG A 126 17.78 -12.53 -0.28
C ARG A 126 16.39 -12.14 -0.78
N SER A 127 15.87 -11.00 -0.37
CA SER A 127 14.55 -10.53 -0.79
C SER A 127 14.52 -10.28 -2.30
N VAL A 128 13.87 -11.18 -3.03
CA VAL A 128 13.70 -11.11 -4.49
C VAL A 128 13.00 -9.81 -4.90
N HIS A 129 11.98 -9.40 -4.15
CA HIS A 129 11.26 -8.15 -4.41
C HIS A 129 12.16 -6.92 -4.26
N ALA A 130 13.00 -6.87 -3.22
CA ALA A 130 13.90 -5.76 -2.99
C ALA A 130 15.03 -5.70 -4.04
N LEU A 131 15.64 -6.86 -4.38
CA LEU A 131 16.66 -6.96 -5.44
C LEU A 131 16.10 -6.54 -6.80
N HIS A 132 14.93 -7.05 -7.16
CA HIS A 132 14.26 -6.69 -8.42
C HIS A 132 13.89 -5.19 -8.45
N GLY A 133 13.35 -4.67 -7.35
CA GLY A 133 13.05 -3.24 -7.22
C GLY A 133 14.30 -2.38 -7.41
N LEU A 134 15.42 -2.78 -6.80
CA LEU A 134 16.68 -2.05 -6.87
C LEU A 134 17.26 -2.07 -8.29
N GLY A 135 17.21 -3.23 -8.95
CA GLY A 135 17.58 -3.36 -10.36
C GLY A 135 16.78 -2.39 -11.25
N ARG A 136 15.46 -2.29 -11.03
CA ARG A 136 14.61 -1.32 -11.77
C ARG A 136 15.00 0.13 -11.50
N VAL A 137 15.29 0.50 -10.25
CA VAL A 137 15.73 1.87 -9.89
C VAL A 137 17.05 2.22 -10.60
N LEU A 138 18.04 1.32 -10.55
CA LEU A 138 19.37 1.55 -11.14
C LEU A 138 19.32 1.65 -12.67
N MET A 139 18.45 0.87 -13.31
CA MET A 139 18.19 0.97 -14.75
C MET A 139 17.59 2.33 -15.14
N THR A 140 16.62 2.84 -14.37
CA THR A 140 16.01 4.15 -14.61
C THR A 140 17.03 5.28 -14.46
N GLN A 141 17.98 5.18 -13.53
CA GLN A 141 19.07 6.15 -13.36
C GLN A 141 20.18 6.05 -14.43
N ARG A 142 20.08 5.13 -15.41
CA ARG A 142 21.16 4.80 -16.38
C ARG A 142 22.49 4.43 -15.70
N ARG A 143 22.46 3.97 -14.45
CA ARG A 143 23.64 3.50 -13.70
C ARG A 143 23.85 2.01 -13.95
N PHE A 144 24.10 1.67 -15.20
CA PHE A 144 24.20 0.28 -15.66
C PHE A 144 25.25 -0.54 -14.90
N ASN A 145 26.37 0.08 -14.51
CA ASN A 145 27.46 -0.61 -13.79
C ASN A 145 27.08 -1.00 -12.35
N ALA A 146 26.17 -0.27 -11.69
CA ALA A 146 25.76 -0.57 -10.33
C ALA A 146 24.72 -1.72 -10.29
N ALA A 147 23.93 -1.91 -11.35
CA ALA A 147 22.89 -2.94 -11.41
C ALA A 147 23.47 -4.37 -11.45
N ILE A 148 24.62 -4.56 -12.11
CA ILE A 148 25.27 -5.87 -12.26
C ILE A 148 25.80 -6.41 -10.91
N SER A 149 26.15 -5.52 -9.97
CA SER A 149 26.69 -5.94 -8.66
C SER A 149 25.65 -6.57 -7.71
N TYR A 150 24.36 -6.53 -8.03
CA TYR A 150 23.28 -7.06 -7.19
C TYR A 150 22.56 -8.28 -7.81
N LEU A 151 23.05 -8.79 -8.95
CA LEU A 151 22.62 -10.06 -9.57
C LEU A 151 23.57 -11.18 -9.16
#